data_AF-A0A3N1SSX5-F1
#
_entry.id   AF-A0A3N1SSX5-F1
#
_cell.length_a   1.000
_cell.length_b   1.000
_cell.length_c   1.000
_cell.angle_alpha   90.00
_cell.angle_beta   90.00
_cell.angle_gamma   90.00
#
_symmetry.space_group_name_H-M   'P 1'
#
loop_
_entity.id
_entity.type
_entity.pdbx_description
1 polymer ?
#
loop_
_entity_poly.entity_id
_entity_poly.type
_entity_poly.pdbx_seq_one_letter_code
_entity_poly.pdbx_strand_id
1 'polypeptide(L)'
;MTPRKDTHTPPRQVRIGDEWYEFQAALEEMGAQAVANGSERAENLRNYIAWFLRKPGSTAPRRPDADMLPDIQARGAQIKQEAEAKARSKAAGARTT
;
A
#
# COMPACT_ATOMS: atom_id res chain seq x y z
N MET A 1 16.03 35.96 0.90
CA MET A 1 15.55 34.76 1.59
C MET A 1 15.09 33.78 0.51
N THR A 2 15.98 32.89 0.07
CA THR A 2 15.71 31.98 -1.06
C THR A 2 14.80 30.85 -0.59
N PRO A 3 13.69 30.54 -1.28
CA PRO A 3 12.83 29.42 -0.89
C PRO A 3 13.64 28.12 -0.96
N ARG A 4 13.68 27.36 0.13
CA ARG A 4 14.28 26.01 0.10
C ARG A 4 13.46 25.16 -0.86
N LYS A 5 14.13 24.56 -1.84
CA LYS A 5 13.57 23.51 -2.69
C LYS A 5 12.89 22.47 -1.78
N ASP A 6 11.60 22.24 -1.97
CA ASP A 6 10.87 21.19 -1.27
C ASP A 6 11.63 19.87 -1.46
N THR A 7 12.28 19.43 -0.39
CA THR A 7 13.16 18.28 -0.46
C THR A 7 12.25 17.06 -0.45
N HIS A 8 11.95 16.54 -1.64
CA HIS A 8 11.19 15.31 -1.77
C HIS A 8 11.89 14.23 -0.93
N THR A 9 11.19 13.66 0.03
CA THR A 9 11.78 12.63 0.89
C THR A 9 12.13 11.43 0.02
N PRO A 10 13.40 10.98 -0.05
CA PRO A 10 13.78 9.88 -0.92
C PRO A 10 13.04 8.60 -0.51
N PRO A 11 12.65 7.74 -1.47
CA PRO A 11 11.95 6.50 -1.17
C PRO A 11 12.85 5.56 -0.37
N ARG A 12 12.27 4.91 0.65
CA ARG A 12 12.90 3.82 1.40
C ARG A 12 12.34 2.50 0.88
N GLN A 13 13.23 1.56 0.53
CA GLN A 13 12.82 0.22 0.15
C GLN A 13 12.56 -0.62 1.40
N VAL A 14 11.38 -1.25 1.46
CA VAL A 14 10.99 -2.18 2.53
C VAL A 14 10.59 -3.48 1.87
N ARG A 15 11.06 -4.62 2.43
CA ARG A 15 10.62 -5.94 2.00
C ARG A 15 9.40 -6.34 2.83
N ILE A 16 8.31 -6.66 2.14
CA ILE A 16 7.03 -7.07 2.71
C ILE A 16 6.64 -8.35 1.97
N GLY A 17 6.11 -9.34 2.69
CA GLY A 17 5.65 -10.61 2.10
C GLY A 17 4.29 -10.47 1.41
N ASP A 18 3.61 -11.62 1.26
CA ASP A 18 2.31 -11.71 0.59
C ASP A 18 1.21 -10.91 1.32
N GLU A 19 1.38 -10.63 2.61
CA GLU A 19 0.48 -9.79 3.42
C GLU A 19 0.31 -8.37 2.83
N TRP A 20 1.23 -7.95 1.95
CA TRP A 20 1.09 -6.70 1.19
C TRP A 20 -0.20 -6.63 0.37
N TYR A 21 -0.62 -7.75 -0.21
CA TYR A 21 -1.80 -7.80 -1.07
C TYR A 21 -3.09 -7.70 -0.24
N GLU A 22 -3.14 -8.38 0.90
CA GLU A 22 -4.25 -8.25 1.86
C GLU A 22 -4.31 -6.84 2.45
N PHE A 23 -3.16 -6.22 2.75
CA PHE A 23 -3.11 -4.83 3.19
C PHE A 23 -3.65 -3.86 2.14
N GLN A 24 -3.31 -4.06 0.86
CA GLN A 24 -3.88 -3.27 -0.22
C GLN A 24 -5.39 -3.47 -0.33
N ALA A 25 -5.87 -4.72 -0.30
CA ALA A 25 -7.30 -5.03 -0.35
C ALA A 25 -8.07 -4.43 0.83
N ALA A 26 -7.51 -4.47 2.04
CA ALA A 26 -8.09 -3.85 3.24
C ALA A 26 -8.30 -2.35 3.07
N LEU A 27 -7.36 -1.65 2.40
CA LEU A 27 -7.49 -0.23 2.13
C LEU A 27 -8.52 0.08 1.03
N GLU A 28 -8.62 -0.78 0.01
CA GLU A 28 -9.67 -0.71 -1.01
C GLU A 28 -11.06 -0.86 -0.36
N GLU A 29 -11.23 -1.87 0.49
CA GLU A 29 -12.52 -2.21 1.11
C GLU A 29 -12.97 -1.19 2.16
N MET A 30 -12.05 -0.69 2.99
CA MET A 30 -12.36 0.35 3.97
C MET A 30 -12.70 1.71 3.35
N GLY A 31 -12.74 1.80 2.01
CA GLY A 31 -13.10 3.02 1.29
C GLY A 31 -12.09 4.15 1.52
N ALA A 32 -10.81 3.82 1.75
CA ALA A 32 -9.77 4.83 1.65
C ALA A 32 -9.78 5.33 0.19
N GLN A 33 -10.22 6.57 0.03
CA GLN A 33 -10.64 7.22 -1.20
C GLN A 33 -9.48 7.58 -2.17
N ALA A 34 -8.46 6.75 -2.41
CA ALA A 34 -7.33 7.06 -3.32
C ALA A 34 -6.38 5.89 -3.60
N VAL A 35 -6.91 4.69 -3.87
CA VAL A 35 -6.06 3.58 -4.35
C VAL A 35 -5.50 3.80 -5.77
N ALA A 36 -6.03 4.74 -6.55
CA ALA A 36 -5.56 4.98 -7.91
C ALA A 36 -4.18 5.69 -8.02
N ASN A 37 -3.72 6.43 -6.99
CA ASN A 37 -2.53 7.31 -7.11
C ASN A 37 -1.40 7.06 -6.10
N GLY A 38 -1.43 5.96 -5.33
CA GLY A 38 -0.32 5.52 -4.48
C GLY A 38 -0.04 6.36 -3.22
N SER A 39 -0.75 7.47 -3.00
CA SER A 39 -0.63 8.35 -1.83
C SER A 39 -1.18 7.71 -0.56
N GLU A 40 -2.30 6.99 -0.61
CA GLU A 40 -2.98 6.53 0.61
C GLU A 40 -2.32 5.34 1.30
N ARG A 41 -1.71 4.42 0.56
CA ARG A 41 -0.96 3.30 1.17
C ARG A 41 0.23 3.82 1.97
N ALA A 42 0.98 4.74 1.37
CA ALA A 42 2.10 5.39 2.03
C ALA A 42 1.63 6.28 3.20
N GLU A 43 0.49 6.96 3.06
CA GLU A 43 -0.09 7.78 4.12
C GLU A 43 -0.57 6.94 5.31
N ASN A 44 -1.24 5.81 5.08
CA ASN A 44 -1.61 4.88 6.14
C ASN A 44 -0.39 4.33 6.89
N LEU A 45 0.68 3.99 6.17
CA LEU A 45 1.95 3.61 6.79
C LEU A 45 2.57 4.77 7.60
N ARG A 46 2.53 6.01 7.10
CA ARG A 46 3.02 7.19 7.85
C ARG A 46 2.20 7.46 9.10
N ASN A 47 0.88 7.33 9.02
CA ASN A 47 -0.03 7.50 10.14
C ASN A 47 0.22 6.42 11.21
N TYR A 48 0.39 5.17 10.78
CA TYR A 48 0.78 4.08 11.66
C TYR A 48 2.13 4.35 12.36
N ILE A 49 3.15 4.79 11.61
CA ILE A 49 4.46 5.15 12.18
C ILE A 49 4.33 6.32 13.17
N ALA A 50 3.56 7.34 12.85
CA ALA A 50 3.34 8.49 13.72
C ALA A 50 2.68 8.08 15.05
N TRP A 51 1.64 7.26 14.97
CA TRP A 51 0.95 6.67 16.13
C TRP A 51 1.88 5.77 16.95
N PHE A 52 2.64 4.87 16.31
CA PHE A 52 3.59 3.99 16.97
C PHE A 52 4.67 4.77 17.74
N LEU A 53 5.14 5.89 17.18
CA LEU A 53 6.11 6.78 17.81
C LEU A 53 5.49 7.78 18.81
N ARG A 54 4.17 7.70 19.08
CA ARG A 54 3.43 8.59 19.98
C ARG A 54 3.59 10.07 19.64
N LYS A 55 3.60 10.41 18.34
CA LYS A 55 3.67 11.81 17.92
C LYS A 55 2.43 12.58 18.41
N PRO A 56 2.56 13.85 18.82
CA PRO A 56 1.41 14.67 19.22
C PRO A 56 0.34 14.71 18.12
N GLY A 57 -0.93 14.49 18.49
CA GLY A 57 -2.07 14.51 17.56
C GLY A 57 -2.23 13.28 16.66
N SER A 58 -1.34 12.29 16.75
CA SER A 58 -1.49 11.03 16.01
C SER A 58 -2.56 10.12 16.64
N THR A 59 -3.36 9.47 15.80
CA THR A 59 -4.38 8.50 16.20
C THR A 59 -4.11 7.13 15.60
N ALA A 60 -4.58 6.07 16.27
CA ALA A 60 -4.47 4.73 15.74
C ALA A 60 -5.23 4.63 14.40
N PRO A 61 -4.62 4.10 13.34
CA PRO A 61 -5.33 3.87 12.08
C PRO A 61 -6.54 2.96 12.31
N ARG A 62 -7.64 3.24 11.60
CA ARG A 62 -8.81 2.36 11.60
C ARG A 62 -8.39 0.99 11.06
N ARG A 63 -8.83 -0.07 11.74
CA ARG A 63 -8.66 -1.45 11.28
C ARG A 63 -9.92 -1.89 10.53
N PRO A 64 -9.80 -2.82 9.57
CA PRO A 64 -10.97 -3.43 8.95
C PRO A 64 -11.84 -4.13 9.99
N ASP A 65 -13.14 -4.10 9.76
CA ASP A 65 -14.11 -4.83 10.57
C ASP A 65 -13.97 -6.35 10.28
N ALA A 66 -14.28 -7.19 11.27
CA ALA A 66 -13.96 -8.62 11.21
C ALA A 66 -14.76 -9.37 10.13
N ASP A 67 -15.96 -8.89 9.83
CA ASP A 67 -16.84 -9.35 8.76
C ASP A 67 -16.29 -9.04 7.36
N MET A 68 -15.42 -8.03 7.22
CA MET A 68 -14.75 -7.69 5.95
C MET A 68 -13.58 -8.60 5.62
N LEU A 69 -13.07 -9.38 6.59
CA LEU A 69 -11.85 -10.18 6.41
C LEU A 69 -11.92 -11.20 5.26
N PRO A 70 -13.03 -11.95 5.05
CA PRO A 70 -13.13 -12.87 3.93
C PRO A 70 -13.01 -12.16 2.57
N ASP A 71 -13.62 -10.99 2.43
CA ASP A 71 -13.61 -10.21 1.19
C ASP A 71 -12.22 -9.61 0.93
N ILE A 72 -11.55 -9.13 1.99
CA ILE A 72 -10.16 -8.65 1.93
C ILE A 72 -9.21 -9.76 1.48
N GLN A 73 -9.34 -10.96 2.03
CA GLN A 73 -8.50 -12.10 1.66
C GLN A 73 -8.75 -12.54 0.22
N ALA A 74 -10.02 -12.62 -0.19
CA ALA A 74 -10.39 -12.94 -1.56
C ALA A 74 -9.82 -11.91 -2.55
N ARG A 75 -9.95 -10.62 -2.24
CA ARG A 75 -9.42 -9.54 -3.08
C ARG A 75 -7.89 -9.52 -3.09
N GLY A 76 -7.24 -9.72 -1.94
CA GLY A 76 -5.79 -9.84 -1.85
C GLY A 76 -5.23 -10.97 -2.72
N ALA A 77 -5.89 -12.13 -2.73
CA ALA A 77 -5.51 -13.25 -3.60
C ALA A 77 -5.63 -12.92 -5.09
N GLN A 78 -6.67 -12.18 -5.49
CA GLN A 78 -6.82 -11.71 -6.88
C GLN A 78 -5.69 -10.74 -7.27
N ILE A 79 -5.40 -9.75 -6.43
CA ILE A 79 -4.32 -8.77 -6.70
C ILE A 79 -2.98 -9.49 -6.87
N LYS A 80 -2.70 -10.50 -6.04
CA LYS A 80 -1.50 -11.34 -6.18
C LYS A 80 -1.44 -12.04 -7.53
N GLN A 81 -2.53 -12.72 -7.93
CA GLN A 81 -2.59 -13.42 -9.22
C GLN A 81 -2.41 -12.47 -10.41
N GLU A 82 -3.03 -11.29 -10.37
CA GLU A 82 -2.88 -10.24 -11.38
C GLU A 82 -1.42 -9.77 -11.49
N ALA A 83 -0.76 -9.54 -10.35
CA ALA A 83 0.64 -9.13 -10.30
C ALA A 83 1.59 -10.21 -10.88
N GLU A 84 1.36 -11.47 -10.54
CA GLU A 84 2.12 -12.61 -11.06
C GLU A 84 1.89 -12.83 -12.56
N ALA A 85 0.65 -12.69 -13.03
CA ALA A 85 0.32 -12.76 -14.46
C ALA A 85 1.04 -11.66 -15.24
N LYS A 86 1.06 -10.43 -14.72
CA LYS A 86 1.77 -9.29 -15.30
C LYS A 86 3.29 -9.49 -15.31
N ALA A 87 3.86 -10.07 -14.24
CA ALA A 87 5.28 -10.39 -14.20
C ALA A 87 5.65 -11.44 -15.25
N ARG A 88 4.82 -12.49 -15.42
CA ARG A 88 5.01 -13.53 -16.44
C ARG A 88 4.95 -12.98 -17.85
N SER A 89 3.96 -12.13 -18.18
CA SER A 89 3.84 -11.54 -19.52
C SER A 89 5.02 -10.63 -19.86
N LYS A 90 5.49 -9.82 -18.89
CA LYS A 90 6.70 -9.00 -19.07
C LYS A 90 7.95 -9.85 -19.33
N ALA A 91 8.11 -10.97 -18.62
CA ALA A 91 9.23 -11.88 -18.80
C ALA A 91 9.20 -12.66 -20.14
N ALA A 92 8.01 -12.85 -20.72
CA ALA A 92 7.86 -13.44 -22.05
C ALA A 92 8.19 -12.42 -23.15
N GLY A 93 7.75 -11.17 -23.02
CA GLY A 93 8.07 -10.10 -23.98
C GLY A 93 9.55 -9.73 -24.04
N ALA A 94 10.26 -9.78 -22.92
CA ALA A 94 11.70 -9.48 -22.86
C ALA A 94 12.60 -10.55 -23.51
N ARG A 95 12.07 -11.74 -23.84
CA ARG A 95 12.83 -12.82 -24.49
C ARG A 95 12.74 -12.81 -26.02
N THR A 96 11.95 -11.89 -26.59
CA THR A 96 11.65 -11.83 -28.04
C THR A 96 12.30 -10.62 -28.73
N THR A 97 13.17 -9.90 -28.04
CA THR A 97 13.99 -8.76 -28.52
C THR A 97 15.43 -8.98 -28.14
#